data_AF-A0A1Y2V3K9-F1
#
_entry.id   AF-A0A1Y2V3K9-F1
#
_cell.length_a   1.000
_cell.length_b   1.000
_cell.length_c   1.000
_cell.angle_alpha   90.00
_cell.angle_beta   90.00
_cell.angle_gamma   90.00
#
_symmetry.space_group_name_H-M   'P 1'
#
loop_
_entity.id
_entity.type
_entity.pdbx_description
1 polymer ?
#
loop_
_entity_poly.entity_id
_entity_poly.type
_entity_poly.pdbx_seq_one_letter_code
_entity_poly.pdbx_strand_id
1 'polypeptide(L)' 'MKPYSLLWTWAASRVLGASWIAPGAVWTDSDGNKIDAHGGGVVKRGDTFYWVGHAASSKSPS' A
#
# COMPACT_ATOMS: atom_id res chain seq x y z
N MET A 1 10.37 -44.87 11.99
CA MET A 1 9.11 -44.37 11.39
C MET A 1 8.57 -43.23 12.25
N LYS A 2 8.72 -41.98 11.80
CA LYS A 2 8.12 -40.76 12.34
C LYS A 2 7.72 -39.89 11.12
N PRO A 3 6.49 -39.37 11.03
CA PRO A 3 6.00 -38.72 9.81
C PRO A 3 6.61 -37.33 9.61
N TYR A 4 6.90 -37.02 8.35
CA TYR A 4 7.48 -35.76 7.88
C TYR A 4 6.57 -34.57 8.21
N SER A 5 7.15 -33.55 8.86
CA SER A 5 6.53 -32.25 9.13
C SER A 5 6.25 -31.52 7.82
N LEU A 6 4.96 -31.29 7.53
CA LEU A 6 4.50 -30.46 6.42
C LEU A 6 4.84 -28.99 6.71
N LEU A 7 5.86 -28.46 6.04
CA LEU A 7 6.05 -27.01 5.93
C LEU A 7 5.05 -26.47 4.91
N TRP A 8 4.00 -25.80 5.38
CA TRP A 8 3.12 -25.01 4.51
C TRP A 8 3.84 -23.72 4.12
N THR A 9 4.51 -23.71 2.98
CA THR A 9 4.96 -22.46 2.36
C THR A 9 3.75 -21.79 1.72
N TRP A 10 3.20 -20.77 2.36
CA TRP A 10 2.32 -19.82 1.67
C TRP A 10 3.18 -19.03 0.69
N ALA A 11 3.18 -19.43 -0.58
CA ALA A 11 3.66 -18.58 -1.64
C ALA A 11 2.67 -17.42 -1.81
N ALA A 12 3.01 -16.24 -1.30
CA ALA A 12 2.26 -15.02 -1.59
C ALA A 12 2.48 -14.66 -3.06
N SER A 13 1.52 -15.02 -3.92
CA SER A 13 1.51 -14.60 -5.32
C SER A 13 1.44 -13.09 -5.40
N ARG A 14 2.53 -12.44 -5.83
CA ARG A 14 2.50 -11.02 -6.21
C ARG A 14 1.81 -10.92 -7.55
N VAL A 15 0.55 -10.50 -7.54
CA VAL A 15 -0.16 -10.12 -8.76
C VAL A 15 0.52 -8.88 -9.31
N LEU A 16 1.29 -9.04 -10.39
CA LEU A 16 1.77 -7.93 -11.21
C LEU A 16 0.62 -7.48 -12.10
N GLY A 17 -0.34 -6.76 -11.51
CA GLY A 17 -1.35 -6.05 -12.27
C GLY A 17 -0.73 -4.85 -12.97
N ALA A 18 -1.22 -4.52 -14.17
CA ALA A 18 -0.93 -3.23 -14.77
C ALA A 18 -1.23 -2.12 -13.73
N SER A 19 -0.28 -1.24 -13.43
CA SER A 19 -0.49 -0.15 -12.46
C SER A 19 -1.18 1.02 -13.14
N TRP A 20 -2.34 0.77 -13.74
CA TRP A 20 -3.16 1.85 -14.23
C TRP A 20 -3.73 2.59 -13.02
N ILE A 21 -3.60 3.91 -13.07
CA ILE A 21 -4.28 4.78 -12.13
C ILE A 21 -5.76 4.82 -12.55
N ALA A 22 -6.66 4.53 -11.63
CA ALA A 22 -8.11 4.64 -11.82
C ALA A 22 -8.60 5.95 -11.18
N PRO A 23 -8.82 7.04 -11.93
CA PRO A 23 -9.32 8.29 -11.37
C PRO A 23 -10.69 8.10 -10.70
N GLY A 24 -10.88 8.66 -9.51
CA GLY A 24 -12.13 8.56 -8.75
C GLY A 24 -12.29 7.28 -7.91
N ALA A 25 -11.48 6.25 -8.13
CA ALA A 25 -11.43 5.08 -7.25
C ALA A 25 -10.74 5.41 -5.91
N VAL A 26 -11.05 4.64 -4.87
CA VAL A 26 -10.29 4.68 -3.61
C VAL A 26 -8.90 4.10 -3.87
N TRP A 27 -7.85 4.87 -3.57
CA TRP A 27 -6.48 4.38 -3.65
C TRP A 27 -6.01 3.98 -2.25
N THR A 28 -5.39 2.81 -2.17
CA THR A 28 -4.86 2.26 -0.92
C THR A 28 -3.35 2.21 -0.93
N ASP A 29 -2.74 2.33 0.25
CA ASP A 29 -1.32 2.07 0.45
C ASP A 29 -1.00 0.56 0.38
N SER A 30 0.27 0.20 0.63
CA SER A 30 0.73 -1.19 0.63
C SER A 30 0.09 -2.08 1.69
N ASP A 31 -0.49 -1.49 2.73
CA ASP A 31 -1.16 -2.18 3.83
C ASP A 31 -2.68 -2.23 3.61
N GLY A 32 -3.17 -1.70 2.50
CA GLY A 32 -4.60 -1.66 2.17
C GLY A 32 -5.35 -0.50 2.82
N ASN A 33 -4.68 0.44 3.50
CA ASN A 33 -5.35 1.61 4.06
C ASN A 33 -5.62 2.64 2.97
N LYS A 34 -6.77 3.31 3.03
CA LYS A 34 -7.05 4.45 2.15
C LYS A 34 -5.98 5.52 2.33
N ILE A 35 -5.40 5.97 1.21
CA ILE A 35 -4.50 7.13 1.19
C ILE A 35 -5.29 8.38 1.57
N ASP A 36 -4.79 9.15 2.54
CA ASP A 36 -5.42 10.36 3.10
C ASP A 36 -4.44 11.55 3.00
N ALA A 37 -4.15 11.97 1.77
CA ALA A 37 -3.18 13.03 1.45
C ALA A 37 -3.84 14.14 0.60
N HIS A 38 -4.77 14.87 1.19
CA HIS A 38 -5.54 15.89 0.50
C HIS A 38 -4.78 17.23 0.37
N GLY A 39 -5.06 17.96 -0.72
CA GLY A 39 -4.64 19.36 -0.87
C GLY A 39 -3.13 19.62 -0.85
N GLY A 40 -2.30 18.61 -1.11
CA GLY A 40 -0.85 18.76 -1.19
C GLY A 40 -0.29 18.49 -2.59
N GLY A 41 0.79 17.72 -2.69
CA GLY A 41 1.48 17.49 -3.97
C GLY A 41 2.47 16.33 -3.93
N VAL A 42 3.05 16.04 -5.10
CA VAL A 42 4.04 14.97 -5.28
C VAL A 42 5.42 15.58 -5.48
N VAL A 43 6.42 15.07 -4.75
CA VAL A 43 7.81 15.51 -4.82
C VAL A 43 8.73 14.33 -5.09
N LYS A 44 9.67 14.46 -6.01
CA LYS A 44 10.70 13.44 -6.29
C LYS A 44 11.99 13.74 -5.51
N ARG A 45 12.60 12.72 -4.91
CA ARG A 45 13.96 12.75 -4.34
C ARG A 45 14.68 11.45 -4.73
N GLY A 46 15.75 11.56 -5.53
CA GLY A 46 16.38 10.38 -6.12
C GLY A 46 15.37 9.60 -6.97
N ASP A 47 15.24 8.31 -6.71
CA ASP A 47 14.26 7.44 -7.38
C ASP A 47 12.89 7.36 -6.67
N THR A 48 12.73 8.08 -5.56
CA THR A 48 11.53 8.00 -4.72
C THR A 48 10.60 9.20 -4.96
N PHE A 49 9.31 8.91 -5.13
CA PHE A 49 8.24 9.91 -5.14
C PHE A 49 7.54 9.93 -3.79
N TYR A 50 7.35 11.12 -3.23
CA TYR A 50 6.65 11.38 -1.98
C TYR A 50 5.36 12.12 -2.30
N TRP A 51 4.23 11.59 -1.85
CA TRP A 51 2.96 12.29 -1.92
C TRP A 51 2.62 12.84 -0.54
N VAL A 52 2.59 14.17 -0.44
CA VAL A 52 2.34 14.90 0.80
C VAL A 52 0.97 15.56 0.72
N GLY A 53 0.23 15.57 1.81
CA GLY A 53 -1.05 16.25 1.94
C GLY A 53 -1.55 16.18 3.38
N HIS A 54 -2.64 16.90 3.66
CA HIS A 54 -3.29 16.85 4.96
C HIS A 54 -4.25 15.67 5.02
N ALA A 55 -4.28 14.97 6.16
CA ALA A 55 -5.29 13.97 6.44
C ALA A 55 -6.63 14.66 6.70
N ALA A 56 -7.70 14.24 6.03
CA ALA A 56 -9.05 14.69 6.36
C ALA A 56 -9.54 14.03 7.67
N SER A 57 -9.04 12.83 7.96
CA SER A 57 -9.31 12.16 9.24
C SER A 57 -8.38 12.68 10.34
N SER A 58 -8.94 13.09 11.47
CA SER A 58 -8.17 13.25 12.71
C SER A 58 -7.83 11.85 13.25
N LYS A 59 -6.79 11.22 12.70
CA LYS A 59 -6.20 10.05 13.36
C LYS A 59 -5.50 10.55 14.63
N SER A 60 -6.25 10.66 15.72
CA SER A 60 -5.69 10.83 17.05
C SER A 60 -4.75 9.64 17.29
N PRO A 61 -3.49 9.87 17.68
CA PRO A 61 -2.60 8.76 17.97
C PRO A 61 -3.13 8.06 19.22
N SER A 62 -3.53 6.79 19.07
CA SER A 62 -3.78 5.86 20.17
C SER A 62 -2.48 5.46 20.83
#